data_AF-A0A497EBU8-F1
#
_entry.id   AF-A0A497EBU8-F1
#
_cell.length_a   1.000
_cell.length_b   1.000
_cell.length_c   1.000
_cell.angle_alpha   90.00
_cell.angle_beta   90.00
_cell.angle_gamma   90.00
#
_symmetry.space_group_name_H-M   'P 1'
#
loop_
_entity.id
_entity.type
_entity.pdbx_description
1 polymer ?
#
loop_
_entity_poly.entity_id
_entity_poly.type
_entity_poly.pdbx_seq_one_letter_code
_entity_poly.pdbx_strand_id
1 'polypeptide(L)' 'RHPIVEDDVVIYAGATILGRIRIGRGSIIGGNVWLTNDVGPGSRVTQAQSRSELFIDGGGI' A
#
# COMPACT_ATOMS: atom_id res chain seq x y z
N ARG A 1 -8.90 13.27 11.99
CA ARG A 1 -9.66 13.28 10.71
C ARG A 1 -9.56 11.90 10.09
N HIS A 2 -10.64 11.35 9.55
CA HIS A 2 -10.71 9.95 9.10
C HIS A 2 -10.69 9.82 7.57
N PRO A 3 -10.26 8.67 7.03
CA PRO A 3 -10.29 8.39 5.59
C PRO A 3 -11.72 8.32 5.03
N ILE A 4 -11.82 8.45 3.71
CA ILE A 4 -13.02 8.17 2.93
C ILE A 4 -12.74 6.87 2.16
N VAL A 5 -13.57 5.86 2.37
CA VAL A 5 -13.48 4.56 1.71
C VAL A 5 -14.70 4.43 0.80
N GLU A 6 -14.47 4.30 -0.50
CA GLU A 6 -15.54 4.12 -1.49
C GLU A 6 -15.98 2.64 -1.58
N ASP A 7 -16.97 2.37 -2.41
CA ASP A 7 -17.55 1.05 -2.59
C ASP A 7 -16.52 0.01 -3.04
N ASP A 8 -16.78 -1.27 -2.76
CA ASP A 8 -15.99 -2.41 -3.26
C ASP A 8 -14.49 -2.36 -2.87
N VAL A 9 -14.09 -1.52 -1.91
CA VAL A 9 -12.70 -1.45 -1.43
C VAL A 9 -12.39 -2.62 -0.49
N VAL A 10 -11.25 -3.27 -0.72
CA VAL A 10 -10.71 -4.32 0.14
C VAL A 10 -9.49 -3.80 0.88
N ILE A 11 -9.49 -3.87 2.21
CA ILE A 11 -8.36 -3.50 3.06
C ILE A 11 -7.96 -4.72 3.89
N TYR A 12 -6.74 -5.21 3.67
CA TYR A 12 -6.20 -6.33 4.43
C TYR A 12 -5.66 -5.91 5.80
N ALA A 13 -5.52 -6.88 6.71
CA ALA A 13 -5.11 -6.65 8.08
C ALA A 13 -3.74 -5.94 8.20
N GLY A 14 -3.62 -5.08 9.20
CA GLY A 14 -2.39 -4.33 9.49
C GLY A 14 -2.15 -3.10 8.61
N ALA A 15 -3.02 -2.82 7.63
CA ALA A 15 -2.93 -1.56 6.88
C ALA A 15 -3.21 -0.36 7.79
N THR A 16 -2.40 0.69 7.67
CA THR A 16 -2.58 1.97 8.37
C THR A 16 -2.85 3.08 7.35
N ILE A 17 -3.99 3.75 7.48
CA ILE A 17 -4.47 4.78 6.54
C ILE A 17 -4.64 6.07 7.32
N LEU A 18 -3.75 7.04 7.10
CA LEU A 18 -3.65 8.23 7.94
C LEU A 18 -4.12 9.49 7.21
N GLY A 19 -5.07 10.18 7.83
CA GLY A 19 -5.53 11.50 7.40
C GLY A 19 -6.86 11.46 6.65
N ARG A 20 -7.16 12.58 5.98
CA ARG A 20 -8.37 12.73 5.16
C ARG A 20 -7.93 12.43 3.74
N ILE A 21 -7.86 11.14 3.43
CA ILE A 21 -7.52 10.62 2.11
C ILE A 21 -8.66 9.75 1.61
N ARG A 22 -8.78 9.63 0.30
CA ARG A 22 -9.82 8.86 -0.38
C ARG A 22 -9.22 7.60 -0.98
N ILE A 23 -9.87 6.47 -0.73
CA ILE A 23 -9.57 5.21 -1.38
C ILE A 23 -10.67 4.94 -2.38
N GLY A 24 -10.32 5.03 -3.67
CA GLY A 24 -11.25 4.93 -4.77
C GLY A 24 -11.87 3.54 -4.90
N ARG A 25 -13.10 3.50 -5.44
CA ARG A 25 -13.91 2.30 -5.59
C ARG A 25 -13.16 1.11 -6.17
N GLY A 26 -13.37 -0.08 -5.62
CA GLY A 26 -12.78 -1.32 -6.12
C GLY A 26 -11.28 -1.46 -5.89
N SER A 27 -10.66 -0.57 -5.10
CA SER A 27 -9.23 -0.67 -4.78
C SER A 27 -8.94 -1.75 -3.75
N ILE A 28 -7.75 -2.32 -3.83
CA ILE A 28 -7.24 -3.31 -2.89
C ILE A 28 -5.99 -2.75 -2.20
N ILE A 29 -6.06 -2.65 -0.87
CA ILE A 29 -4.94 -2.27 -0.01
C ILE A 29 -4.42 -3.52 0.68
N GLY A 30 -3.18 -3.89 0.37
CA GLY A 30 -2.46 -5.01 0.96
C GLY A 30 -2.25 -4.86 2.47
N GLY A 31 -1.95 -5.99 3.13
CA GLY A 31 -1.68 -5.99 4.56
C GLY A 31 -0.40 -5.23 4.88
N ASN A 32 -0.32 -4.64 6.07
CA ASN A 32 0.84 -3.88 6.55
C ASN A 32 1.28 -2.72 5.61
N VAL A 33 0.37 -2.22 4.78
CA VAL A 33 0.59 -1.03 3.95
C VAL A 33 0.36 0.24 4.77
N TRP A 34 1.21 1.26 4.57
CA TRP A 34 1.04 2.59 5.17
C TRP A 34 0.66 3.62 4.09
N LEU A 35 -0.50 4.26 4.23
CA LEU A 35 -1.02 5.25 3.28
C LEU A 35 -1.22 6.62 3.91
N THR A 36 -0.74 7.65 3.21
CA THR A 36 -0.90 9.07 3.55
C THR A 36 -1.41 9.92 2.39
N ASN A 37 -1.67 9.31 1.23
CA ASN A 37 -2.13 9.97 0.01
C ASN A 37 -3.36 9.24 -0.56
N ASP A 38 -4.11 9.95 -1.42
CA ASP A 38 -5.26 9.39 -2.13
C ASP A 38 -4.86 8.21 -3.03
N VAL A 39 -5.78 7.24 -3.15
CA VAL A 39 -5.65 6.08 -4.03
C VAL A 39 -6.80 6.13 -5.04
N GLY A 40 -6.48 6.08 -6.33
CA GLY A 40 -7.48 6.10 -7.40
C GLY A 40 -8.30 4.80 -7.48
N PRO A 41 -9.49 4.81 -8.10
CA PRO A 41 -10.33 3.61 -8.24
C PRO A 41 -9.61 2.43 -8.94
N GLY A 42 -9.94 1.20 -8.53
CA GLY A 42 -9.39 -0.05 -9.10
C GLY A 42 -7.89 -0.28 -8.83
N SER A 43 -7.28 0.49 -7.95
CA SER A 43 -5.84 0.39 -7.64
C SER A 43 -5.51 -0.85 -6.82
N ARG A 44 -4.28 -1.35 -6.94
CA ARG A 44 -3.71 -2.38 -6.06
C ARG A 44 -2.45 -1.87 -5.40
N VAL A 45 -2.52 -1.59 -4.10
CA VAL A 45 -1.38 -1.14 -3.30
C VAL A 45 -0.88 -2.31 -2.46
N THR A 46 0.40 -2.66 -2.59
CA THR A 46 1.03 -3.74 -1.82
C THR A 46 2.30 -3.22 -1.14
N GLN A 47 2.82 -3.95 -0.15
CA GLN A 47 4.12 -3.59 0.42
C GLN A 47 5.17 -3.61 -0.68
N ALA A 48 6.07 -2.62 -0.66
CA ALA A 48 7.24 -2.65 -1.51
C ALA A 48 8.01 -3.95 -1.24
N GLN A 49 8.28 -4.73 -2.28
CA GLN A 49 9.16 -5.87 -2.12
C GLN A 49 10.53 -5.35 -1.70
N SER A 50 11.10 -5.91 -0.63
CA SER A 50 12.53 -5.80 -0.40
C SER A 50 13.20 -6.41 -1.63
N ARG A 51 13.73 -5.55 -2.49
CA ARG A 51 14.64 -6.00 -3.53
C ARG A 51 15.87 -6.43 -2.76
N SER A 52 16.00 -7.73 -2.51
CA SER A 52 17.27 -8.32 -2.11
C SER A 52 18.26 -7.87 -3.16
N GLU A 53 19.18 -6.97 -2.78
CA GLU A 53 20.36 -6.73 -3.59
C GLU A 53 21.04 -8.08 -3.69
N LEU A 54 20.87 -8.73 -4.84
CA LEU A 54 21.65 -9.90 -5.19
C LEU A 54 23.07 -9.35 -5.29
N PHE A 55 23.86 -9.54 -4.24
CA PHE A 55 25.30 -9.37 -4.28
C PHE A 55 25.84 -10.46 -5.21
N ILE A 56 25.73 -10.21 -6.52
CA ILE A 56 26.42 -10.98 -7.54
C ILE A 56 27.86 -10.46 -7.50
N ASP A 57 28.82 -11.39 -7.30
CA ASP A 57 30.27 -11.16 -7.36
C ASP A 57 30.98 -10.49 -6.17
N GLY A 58 30.54 -10.71 -4.93
CA GLY A 58 31.47 -10.63 -3.78
C GLY A 58 32.15 -9.28 -3.52
N GLY A 59 31.59 -8.17 -4.01
CA GLY A 59 32.14 -6.80 -3.83
C GLY A 59 31.96 -6.21 -2.44
N GLY A 60 31.95 -7.05 -1.40
CA GLY A 60 31.60 -6.69 -0.03
C GLY A 60 32.61 -7.13 1.03
N ILE A 61 33.90 -7.24 0.68
CA ILE A 61 35.06 -7.23 1.58
C ILE A 61 36.26 -6.57 0.90
#